data_AF-A0A1Q9CRJ0-F1
#
_entry.id   AF-A0A1Q9CRJ0-F1
#
_cell.length_a   1.000
_cell.length_b   1.000
_cell.length_c   1.000
_cell.angle_alpha   90.00
_cell.angle_beta   90.00
_cell.angle_gamma   90.00
#
_symmetry.space_group_name_H-M   'P 1'
#
loop_
_entity.id
_entity.type
_entity.pdbx_description
1 polymer ?
#
loop_
_entity_poly.entity_id
_entity_poly.type
_entity_poly.pdbx_seq_one_letter_code
_entity_poly.pdbx_strand_id
1 'polypeptide(L)'
;MGKRAYELLQRLQDAFPDCYQREDPPVTIHDVTRNWETTETDLRAMTWSSSILLFVLLTWQQLSVFYGTKVLWEWPQAPEWTNKQRIFLLAVFLRTCFAATSWFHLIRGILCTTACMKGNAYQLLVFTTLTNYSKVDTWSKKDRSSLKSILYSNHNALGGLPSDEDLQRCLDEALGTDRLDLMCLEDIKAWWDLRRYIQIDFMDESAMMDYCGVLTIILLICFGLAGVMDWIAHADPCSPGLLLILVFAACLSMIMLDVIQVCIDINQILERDSLVLVDAAADAILSKRPDAVEVATLLRAVERKVDMFDDRQQVLGVPMTANYRNGWILSILFAALSALWEMIKTARTDLLDFVESQDDVWWNVTTWLGHFFCMDEPLQNQTNHTL
;
A
#
# COMPACT_ATOMS: atom_id res chain seq x y z
N MET A 1 -32.10 9.68 -14.38
CA MET A 1 -32.23 10.02 -12.96
C MET A 1 -33.52 10.79 -12.74
N GLY A 2 -34.37 10.38 -11.80
CA GLY A 2 -35.59 11.11 -11.46
C GLY A 2 -35.33 12.47 -10.80
N LYS A 3 -36.34 13.36 -10.78
CA LYS A 3 -36.25 14.72 -10.21
C LYS A 3 -35.75 14.73 -8.75
N ARG A 4 -36.33 13.88 -7.90
CA ARG A 4 -35.95 13.75 -6.48
C ARG A 4 -34.51 13.29 -6.31
N ALA A 5 -34.07 12.31 -7.09
CA ALA A 5 -32.69 11.84 -7.08
C ALA A 5 -31.72 12.96 -7.47
N TYR A 6 -32.04 13.72 -8.52
CA TYR A 6 -31.24 14.87 -8.97
C TYR A 6 -31.14 15.97 -7.91
N GLU A 7 -32.23 16.30 -7.22
CA GLU A 7 -32.21 17.24 -6.09
C GLU A 7 -31.30 16.77 -4.95
N LEU A 8 -31.29 15.46 -4.65
CA LEU A 8 -30.41 14.89 -3.64
C LEU A 8 -28.93 14.92 -4.07
N LEU A 9 -28.64 14.65 -5.34
CA LEU A 9 -27.29 14.77 -5.87
C LEU A 9 -26.79 16.22 -5.78
N GLN A 10 -27.62 17.20 -6.13
CA GLN A 10 -27.26 18.62 -5.97
C GLN A 10 -26.96 18.97 -4.52
N ARG A 11 -27.78 18.50 -3.57
CA ARG A 11 -27.52 18.70 -2.13
C ARG A 11 -26.22 18.05 -1.68
N LEU A 12 -25.92 16.83 -2.15
CA LEU A 12 -24.66 16.17 -1.85
C LEU A 12 -23.47 16.93 -2.43
N GLN A 13 -23.58 17.46 -3.65
CA GLN A 13 -22.55 18.30 -4.28
C GLN A 13 -22.34 19.61 -3.52
N ASP A 14 -23.42 20.22 -3.03
CA ASP A 14 -23.34 21.48 -2.28
C ASP A 14 -22.78 21.27 -0.85
N ALA A 15 -23.14 20.16 -0.20
CA ALA A 15 -22.70 19.84 1.18
C ALA A 15 -21.31 19.20 1.23
N PHE A 16 -20.95 18.40 0.21
CA PHE A 16 -19.71 17.64 0.14
C PHE A 16 -19.02 17.79 -1.23
N PRO A 17 -18.64 19.01 -1.63
CA PRO A 17 -17.98 19.26 -2.91
C PRO A 17 -16.67 18.48 -3.10
N ASP A 18 -16.01 18.12 -1.99
CA ASP A 18 -14.80 17.28 -2.01
C ASP A 18 -15.10 15.84 -2.47
N CYS A 19 -16.29 15.33 -2.16
CA CYS A 19 -16.71 13.97 -2.49
C CYS A 19 -17.49 13.94 -3.80
N TYR A 20 -18.40 14.89 -4.02
CA TYR A 20 -19.30 14.92 -5.17
C TYR A 20 -18.98 16.14 -6.04
N GLN A 21 -18.18 15.93 -7.08
CA GLN A 21 -17.85 16.99 -8.02
C GLN A 21 -19.04 17.27 -8.93
N ARG A 22 -19.27 18.55 -9.26
CA ARG A 22 -20.29 18.95 -10.23
C ARG A 22 -19.78 18.61 -11.63
N GLU A 23 -20.58 17.88 -12.41
CA GLU A 23 -20.35 17.65 -13.85
C GLU A 23 -20.59 18.95 -14.65
N ASP A 24 -19.82 19.99 -14.35
CA ASP A 24 -19.69 21.15 -15.25
C ASP A 24 -18.67 20.76 -16.37
N PRO A 25 -18.65 21.45 -17.53
CA PRO A 25 -18.13 20.94 -18.81
C PRO A 25 -16.66 20.48 -18.72
N PRO A 26 -16.22 19.54 -19.59
CA PRO A 26 -15.22 18.52 -19.28
C PRO A 26 -14.09 19.09 -18.44
N VAL A 27 -14.16 18.77 -17.14
CA VAL A 27 -13.16 19.12 -16.15
C VAL A 27 -11.84 18.60 -16.66
N THR A 28 -10.97 19.50 -17.10
CA THR A 28 -9.59 19.14 -17.39
C THR A 28 -9.02 18.49 -16.12
N ILE A 29 -8.28 17.39 -16.28
CA ILE A 29 -7.62 16.59 -15.20
C ILE A 29 -6.96 17.46 -14.11
N HIS A 30 -6.63 18.71 -14.45
CA HIS A 30 -6.10 19.74 -13.57
C HIS A 30 -7.00 20.25 -12.42
N ASP A 31 -8.32 20.16 -12.49
CA ASP A 31 -9.18 20.68 -11.41
C ASP A 31 -9.51 19.61 -10.35
N VAL A 32 -9.53 18.33 -10.76
CA VAL A 32 -9.57 17.22 -9.79
C VAL A 32 -8.37 17.31 -8.86
N THR A 33 -7.20 17.80 -9.30
CA THR A 33 -6.00 17.88 -8.45
C THR A 33 -6.04 18.87 -7.28
N ARG A 34 -7.03 19.77 -7.18
CA ARG A 34 -6.97 20.87 -6.18
C ARG A 34 -7.28 20.44 -4.74
N ASN A 35 -8.32 19.63 -4.54
CA ASN A 35 -8.59 19.03 -3.21
C ASN A 35 -7.63 17.88 -2.88
N TRP A 36 -6.91 17.42 -3.89
CA TRP A 36 -5.82 16.48 -3.71
C TRP A 36 -4.55 17.12 -3.19
N GLU A 37 -4.39 18.45 -3.16
CA GLU A 37 -3.09 19.10 -2.90
C GLU A 37 -2.38 18.62 -1.61
N THR A 38 -3.10 18.37 -0.51
CA THR A 38 -2.51 17.87 0.75
C THR A 38 -2.17 16.38 0.68
N THR A 39 -3.03 15.57 0.05
CA THR A 39 -2.77 14.14 -0.15
C THR A 39 -1.67 13.96 -1.22
N GLU A 40 -1.61 14.87 -2.18
CA GLU A 40 -0.67 14.94 -3.27
C GLU A 40 0.72 15.31 -2.78
N THR A 41 0.88 16.18 -1.76
CA THR A 41 2.19 16.42 -1.16
C THR A 41 2.79 15.15 -0.56
N ASP A 42 1.99 14.33 0.12
CA ASP A 42 2.44 13.08 0.71
C ASP A 42 2.73 12.02 -0.36
N LEU A 43 1.82 11.85 -1.35
CA LEU A 43 2.05 10.95 -2.49
C LEU A 43 3.30 11.36 -3.30
N ARG A 44 3.50 12.65 -3.56
CA ARG A 44 4.68 13.16 -4.25
C ARG A 44 5.94 12.88 -3.44
N ALA A 45 5.93 13.12 -2.13
CA ALA A 45 7.07 12.81 -1.27
C ALA A 45 7.41 11.31 -1.28
N MET A 46 6.40 10.42 -1.21
CA MET A 46 6.60 8.97 -1.27
C MET A 46 7.10 8.49 -2.64
N THR A 47 6.56 9.01 -3.73
CA THR A 47 6.99 8.66 -5.11
C THR A 47 8.40 9.17 -5.40
N TRP A 48 8.74 10.40 -5.02
CA TRP A 48 10.09 10.94 -5.18
C TRP A 48 11.12 10.22 -4.32
N SER A 49 10.82 9.99 -3.03
CA SER A 49 11.76 9.30 -2.14
C SER A 49 12.06 7.87 -2.62
N SER A 50 11.04 7.10 -3.03
CA SER A 50 11.24 5.77 -3.59
C SER A 50 12.02 5.77 -4.91
N SER A 51 11.80 6.78 -5.77
CA SER A 51 12.51 6.92 -7.05
C SER A 51 13.98 7.35 -6.87
N ILE A 52 14.25 8.24 -5.91
CA ILE A 52 15.62 8.63 -5.53
C ILE A 52 16.35 7.43 -4.93
N LEU A 53 15.70 6.68 -4.04
CA LEU A 53 16.27 5.50 -3.42
C LEU A 53 16.61 4.42 -4.48
N LEU A 54 15.69 4.18 -5.43
CA LEU A 54 15.91 3.34 -6.60
C LEU A 54 17.11 3.82 -7.43
N PHE A 55 17.20 5.12 -7.72
CA PHE A 55 18.30 5.70 -8.47
C PHE A 55 19.65 5.46 -7.78
N VAL A 56 19.73 5.71 -6.47
CA VAL A 56 20.96 5.55 -5.67
C VAL A 56 21.38 4.08 -5.63
N LEU A 57 20.47 3.18 -5.30
CA LEU A 57 20.77 1.76 -5.13
C LEU A 57 21.05 1.03 -6.47
N LEU A 58 20.36 1.37 -7.55
CA LEU A 58 20.71 0.87 -8.88
C LEU A 58 22.08 1.40 -9.31
N THR A 59 22.38 2.67 -9.07
CA THR A 59 23.70 3.23 -9.38
C THR A 59 24.77 2.49 -8.58
N TRP A 60 24.54 2.24 -7.29
CA TRP A 60 25.42 1.43 -6.46
C TRP A 60 25.61 0.04 -7.06
N GLN A 61 24.54 -0.69 -7.37
CA GLN A 61 24.62 -2.05 -7.90
C GLN A 61 25.39 -2.10 -9.23
N GLN A 62 25.15 -1.16 -10.14
CA GLN A 62 25.84 -1.11 -11.43
C GLN A 62 27.32 -0.77 -11.25
N LEU A 63 27.64 0.15 -10.33
CA LEU A 63 29.02 0.48 -9.97
C LEU A 63 29.71 -0.69 -9.29
N SER A 64 29.05 -1.42 -8.38
CA SER A 64 29.65 -2.58 -7.70
C SER A 64 29.95 -3.71 -8.68
N VAL A 65 29.08 -3.94 -9.69
CA VAL A 65 29.37 -4.88 -10.77
C VAL A 65 30.57 -4.41 -11.60
N PHE A 66 30.61 -3.13 -11.97
CA PHE A 66 31.70 -2.56 -12.75
C PHE A 66 33.05 -2.58 -12.01
N TYR A 67 33.05 -2.29 -10.71
CA TYR A 67 34.24 -2.27 -9.86
C TYR A 67 34.65 -3.67 -9.38
N GLY A 68 33.70 -4.58 -9.19
CA GLY A 68 33.91 -5.96 -8.73
C GLY A 68 34.53 -6.87 -9.78
N THR A 69 34.40 -6.56 -11.08
CA THR A 69 35.10 -7.27 -12.15
C THR A 69 36.59 -6.93 -12.17
N LYS A 70 37.38 -7.41 -11.19
CA LYS A 70 38.86 -7.57 -11.07
C LYS A 70 39.84 -6.52 -11.64
N VAL A 71 39.41 -5.49 -12.34
CA VAL A 71 40.25 -4.52 -13.07
C VAL A 71 40.69 -3.37 -12.16
N LEU A 72 40.31 -3.38 -10.87
CA LEU A 72 40.50 -2.23 -9.98
C LEU A 72 41.53 -2.37 -8.86
N TRP A 73 42.05 -3.55 -8.57
CA TRP A 73 43.14 -3.63 -7.56
C TRP A 73 44.49 -3.21 -8.13
N GLU A 74 44.62 -3.20 -9.45
CA GLU A 74 45.63 -2.40 -10.15
C GLU A 74 45.04 -1.04 -10.47
N TRP A 75 44.83 -0.19 -9.45
CA TRP A 75 44.58 1.24 -9.67
C TRP A 75 45.86 1.80 -10.30
N PRO A 76 45.92 2.05 -11.63
CA PRO A 76 47.11 2.64 -12.21
C PRO A 76 47.16 4.06 -11.68
N GLN A 77 48.32 4.49 -11.21
CA GLN A 77 48.56 5.89 -10.88
C GLN A 77 48.35 6.76 -12.14
N ALA A 78 47.11 7.21 -12.36
CA ALA A 78 46.61 8.28 -13.24
C ALA A 78 46.63 8.07 -14.79
N PRO A 79 45.89 8.87 -15.61
CA PRO A 79 44.67 9.67 -15.32
C PRO A 79 43.50 9.57 -16.33
N GLU A 80 43.57 8.85 -17.45
CA GLU A 80 42.57 9.02 -18.52
C GLU A 80 41.53 7.91 -18.61
N TRP A 81 40.29 8.23 -18.22
CA TRP A 81 39.10 7.42 -18.51
C TRP A 81 39.01 7.18 -20.01
N THR A 82 39.08 5.90 -20.42
CA THR A 82 38.92 5.52 -21.82
C THR A 82 37.52 5.90 -22.31
N ASN A 83 37.38 6.25 -23.59
CA ASN A 83 36.08 6.56 -24.18
C ASN A 83 35.05 5.44 -23.95
N LYS A 84 35.49 4.17 -23.90
CA LYS A 84 34.62 3.02 -23.60
C LYS A 84 34.03 3.08 -22.19
N GLN A 85 34.83 3.41 -21.18
CA GLN A 85 34.35 3.56 -19.80
C GLN A 85 33.37 4.73 -19.65
N ARG A 86 33.63 5.85 -20.35
CA ARG A 86 32.71 6.99 -20.38
C ARG A 86 31.36 6.64 -21.01
N ILE A 87 31.39 5.94 -22.16
CA ILE A 87 30.17 5.45 -22.84
C ILE A 87 29.40 4.48 -21.94
N PHE A 88 30.10 3.57 -21.26
CA PHE A 88 29.48 2.63 -20.32
C PHE A 88 28.81 3.35 -19.15
N LEU A 89 29.50 4.28 -18.48
CA LEU A 89 28.91 5.06 -17.39
C LEU A 89 27.69 5.87 -17.85
N LEU A 90 27.76 6.48 -19.03
CA LEU A 90 26.62 7.20 -19.61
C LEU A 90 25.43 6.24 -19.85
N ALA A 91 25.69 5.04 -20.38
CA ALA A 91 24.65 4.04 -20.59
C ALA A 91 24.02 3.56 -19.27
N VAL A 92 24.84 3.32 -18.23
CA VAL A 92 24.37 2.98 -16.87
C VAL A 92 23.50 4.12 -16.32
N PHE A 93 23.98 5.35 -16.40
CA PHE A 93 23.25 6.52 -15.93
C PHE A 93 21.89 6.67 -16.62
N LEU A 94 21.86 6.62 -17.96
CA LEU A 94 20.62 6.73 -18.74
C LEU A 94 19.64 5.60 -18.41
N ARG A 95 20.13 4.35 -18.26
CA ARG A 95 19.30 3.21 -17.86
C ARG A 95 18.71 3.41 -16.46
N THR A 96 19.51 3.87 -15.50
CA THR A 96 19.05 4.15 -14.14
C THR A 96 18.01 5.28 -14.13
N CYS A 97 18.23 6.36 -14.87
CA CYS A 97 17.25 7.44 -15.01
C CYS A 97 15.93 6.93 -15.59
N PHE A 98 15.98 6.15 -16.68
CA PHE A 98 14.78 5.59 -17.30
C PHE A 98 14.02 4.65 -16.35
N ALA A 99 14.75 3.80 -15.61
CA ALA A 99 14.15 2.91 -14.61
C ALA A 99 13.50 3.71 -13.46
N ALA A 100 14.18 4.74 -12.96
CA ALA A 100 13.67 5.62 -11.91
C ALA A 100 12.42 6.39 -12.35
N THR A 101 12.40 6.92 -13.57
CA THR A 101 11.23 7.59 -14.15
C THR A 101 10.07 6.61 -14.36
N SER A 102 10.33 5.40 -14.86
CA SER A 102 9.30 4.38 -15.05
C SER A 102 8.69 3.95 -13.72
N TRP A 103 9.52 3.74 -12.69
CA TRP A 103 9.09 3.44 -11.33
C TRP A 103 8.26 4.58 -10.74
N PHE A 104 8.69 5.83 -10.90
CA PHE A 104 7.95 7.00 -10.46
C PHE A 104 6.53 7.00 -11.03
N HIS A 105 6.38 6.84 -12.35
CA HIS A 105 5.08 6.82 -13.00
C HIS A 105 4.21 5.64 -12.57
N LEU A 106 4.81 4.47 -12.40
CA LEU A 106 4.12 3.27 -11.93
C LEU A 106 3.56 3.47 -10.51
N ILE A 107 4.41 3.84 -9.55
CA ILE A 107 3.99 4.04 -8.16
C ILE A 107 3.01 5.19 -8.05
N ARG A 108 3.22 6.28 -8.79
CA ARG A 108 2.25 7.37 -8.88
C ARG A 108 0.90 6.88 -9.39
N GLY A 109 0.88 6.08 -10.46
CA GLY A 109 -0.34 5.50 -11.01
C GLY A 109 -1.11 4.68 -9.97
N ILE A 110 -0.41 3.74 -9.31
CA ILE A 110 -1.02 2.88 -8.28
C ILE A 110 -1.55 3.72 -7.12
N LEU A 111 -0.76 4.65 -6.58
CA LEU A 111 -1.19 5.49 -5.46
C LEU A 111 -2.37 6.40 -5.82
N CYS A 112 -2.38 6.98 -7.03
CA CYS A 112 -3.51 7.76 -7.52
C CYS A 112 -4.78 6.90 -7.60
N THR A 113 -4.72 5.71 -8.20
CA THR A 113 -5.87 4.79 -8.28
C THR A 113 -6.38 4.38 -6.89
N THR A 114 -5.47 4.01 -5.97
CA THR A 114 -5.85 3.67 -4.59
C THR A 114 -6.55 4.83 -3.90
N ALA A 115 -6.10 6.05 -4.18
CA ALA A 115 -6.66 7.21 -3.54
C ALA A 115 -8.00 7.64 -4.17
N CYS A 116 -8.17 7.53 -5.49
CA CYS A 116 -9.50 7.66 -6.13
C CYS A 116 -10.52 6.72 -5.48
N MET A 117 -10.13 5.46 -5.27
CA MET A 117 -10.98 4.47 -4.62
C MET A 117 -11.29 4.79 -3.14
N LYS A 118 -10.37 5.44 -2.42
CA LYS A 118 -10.67 6.00 -1.09
C LYS A 118 -11.74 7.09 -1.19
N GLY A 119 -11.65 7.95 -2.21
CA GLY A 119 -12.68 8.95 -2.53
C GLY A 119 -14.04 8.30 -2.75
N ASN A 120 -14.11 7.24 -3.55
CA ASN A 120 -15.35 6.48 -3.77
C ASN A 120 -15.88 5.81 -2.49
N ALA A 121 -14.99 5.28 -1.64
CA ALA A 121 -15.40 4.78 -0.33
C ALA A 121 -16.02 5.89 0.54
N TYR A 122 -15.49 7.12 0.49
CA TYR A 122 -16.05 8.28 1.18
C TYR A 122 -17.38 8.74 0.58
N GLN A 123 -17.52 8.75 -0.74
CA GLN A 123 -18.80 9.03 -1.41
C GLN A 123 -19.85 8.02 -0.94
N LEU A 124 -19.57 6.72 -1.01
CA LEU A 124 -20.46 5.66 -0.52
C LEU A 124 -20.77 5.86 0.96
N LEU A 125 -19.77 6.16 1.79
CA LEU A 125 -19.98 6.41 3.21
C LEU A 125 -20.98 7.55 3.45
N VAL A 126 -20.80 8.69 2.79
CA VAL A 126 -21.75 9.82 2.87
C VAL A 126 -23.12 9.43 2.31
N PHE A 127 -23.17 8.71 1.19
CA PHE A 127 -24.43 8.24 0.60
C PHE A 127 -25.24 7.39 1.57
N THR A 128 -24.60 6.48 2.31
CA THR A 128 -25.30 5.64 3.31
C THR A 128 -26.00 6.46 4.40
N THR A 129 -25.50 7.67 4.69
CA THR A 129 -26.09 8.56 5.71
C THR A 129 -27.40 9.22 5.28
N LEU A 130 -27.72 9.24 3.98
CA LEU A 130 -28.93 9.88 3.46
C LEU A 130 -30.23 9.23 3.93
N THR A 131 -30.16 8.00 4.44
CA THR A 131 -31.33 7.24 4.88
C THR A 131 -31.61 7.46 6.37
N ASN A 132 -32.90 7.46 6.74
CA ASN A 132 -33.31 7.49 8.16
C ASN A 132 -32.96 6.21 8.94
N TYR A 133 -32.64 5.14 8.22
CA TYR A 133 -32.29 3.84 8.78
C TYR A 133 -30.83 3.75 9.19
N SER A 134 -29.98 4.65 8.70
CA SER A 134 -28.58 4.68 9.06
C SER A 134 -28.35 5.29 10.45
N LYS A 135 -28.05 4.42 11.42
CA LYS A 135 -27.70 4.77 12.79
C LYS A 135 -26.18 4.93 12.93
N VAL A 136 -25.67 6.16 12.81
CA VAL A 136 -24.23 6.46 12.81
C VAL A 136 -23.53 6.01 14.11
N ASP A 137 -24.23 5.96 15.22
CA ASP A 137 -23.75 5.45 16.52
C ASP A 137 -23.37 3.96 16.49
N THR A 138 -23.99 3.18 15.59
CA THR A 138 -23.69 1.75 15.41
C THR A 138 -22.48 1.51 14.50
N TRP A 139 -21.95 2.56 13.87
CA TRP A 139 -20.86 2.43 12.91
C TRP A 139 -19.52 2.16 13.60
N SER A 140 -18.60 1.59 12.83
CA SER A 140 -17.24 1.37 13.31
C SER A 140 -16.58 2.69 13.71
N LYS A 141 -15.65 2.65 14.67
CA LYS A 141 -14.88 3.84 15.07
C LYS A 141 -14.13 4.46 13.88
N LYS A 142 -13.71 3.63 12.93
CA LYS A 142 -13.04 4.07 11.70
C LYS A 142 -13.98 4.87 10.82
N ASP A 143 -15.17 4.34 10.51
CA ASP A 143 -16.14 5.02 9.64
C ASP A 143 -16.60 6.35 10.24
N ARG A 144 -16.82 6.39 11.56
CA ARG A 144 -17.13 7.64 12.26
C ARG A 144 -15.98 8.63 12.16
N SER A 145 -14.73 8.19 12.31
CA SER A 145 -13.56 9.04 12.14
C SER A 145 -13.41 9.55 10.71
N SER A 146 -13.67 8.71 9.70
CA SER A 146 -13.67 9.10 8.29
C SER A 146 -14.76 10.12 8.01
N LEU A 147 -15.98 9.89 8.49
CA LEU A 147 -17.08 10.84 8.34
C LEU A 147 -16.79 12.19 9.00
N LYS A 148 -16.17 12.19 10.19
CA LYS A 148 -15.70 13.42 10.85
C LYS A 148 -14.66 14.17 10.03
N SER A 149 -13.72 13.44 9.43
CA SER A 149 -12.70 14.05 8.57
C SER A 149 -13.34 14.70 7.34
N ILE A 150 -14.33 14.06 6.73
CA ILE A 150 -15.09 14.59 5.58
C ILE A 150 -15.88 15.84 5.99
N LEU A 151 -16.60 15.79 7.10
CA LEU A 151 -17.35 16.95 7.60
C LEU A 151 -16.41 18.11 7.97
N TYR A 152 -15.25 17.82 8.55
CA TYR A 152 -14.27 18.83 8.91
C TYR A 152 -13.65 19.51 7.68
N SER A 153 -13.35 18.76 6.61
CA SER A 153 -12.78 19.33 5.37
C SER A 153 -13.77 20.26 4.66
N ASN A 154 -15.05 19.87 4.60
CA ASN A 154 -16.09 20.63 3.90
C ASN A 154 -16.64 21.80 4.73
N HIS A 155 -16.70 21.67 6.06
CA HIS A 155 -17.24 22.69 6.96
C HIS A 155 -16.17 23.29 7.88
N ASN A 156 -15.17 23.94 7.27
CA ASN A 156 -14.13 24.73 7.96
C ASN A 156 -14.67 25.74 9.01
N ALA A 157 -15.97 26.04 8.97
CA ALA A 157 -16.67 26.93 9.89
C ALA A 157 -17.03 26.32 11.27
N LEU A 158 -16.98 25.00 11.45
CA LEU A 158 -17.47 24.34 12.68
C LEU A 158 -16.53 24.47 13.91
N GLY A 159 -15.41 25.19 13.80
CA GLY A 159 -14.57 25.55 14.96
C GLY A 159 -13.84 24.38 15.64
N GLY A 160 -13.89 23.16 15.08
CA GLY A 160 -13.20 21.98 15.61
C GLY A 160 -13.70 20.66 15.01
N LEU A 161 -13.00 19.56 15.33
CA LEU A 161 -13.44 18.21 14.95
C LEU A 161 -14.67 17.82 15.80
N PRO A 162 -15.81 17.44 15.21
CA PRO A 162 -17.02 17.15 15.97
C PRO A 162 -16.83 15.96 16.91
N SER A 163 -17.46 16.03 18.08
CA SER A 163 -17.55 14.89 19.01
C SER A 163 -18.38 13.76 18.39
N ASP A 164 -18.29 12.53 18.92
CA ASP A 164 -19.15 11.43 18.43
C ASP A 164 -20.63 11.72 18.66
N GLU A 165 -20.97 12.47 19.72
CA GLU A 165 -22.33 12.86 20.06
C GLU A 165 -22.86 13.94 19.12
N ASP A 166 -22.00 14.84 18.66
CA ASP A 166 -22.34 15.93 17.74
C ASP A 166 -22.38 15.50 16.27
N LEU A 167 -21.77 14.36 15.93
CA LEU A 167 -21.59 13.91 14.56
C LEU A 167 -22.92 13.83 13.78
N GLN A 168 -23.94 13.25 14.42
CA GLN A 168 -25.28 13.14 13.84
C GLN A 168 -25.90 14.53 13.60
N ARG A 169 -25.73 15.45 14.55
CA ARG A 169 -26.25 16.83 14.45
C ARG A 169 -25.57 17.61 13.33
N CYS A 170 -24.24 17.52 13.21
CA CYS A 170 -23.50 18.16 12.12
C CYS A 170 -23.90 17.60 10.76
N LEU A 171 -24.16 16.29 10.70
CA LEU A 171 -24.63 15.64 9.49
C LEU A 171 -26.05 16.10 9.10
N ASP A 172 -26.95 16.22 10.08
CA ASP A 172 -28.31 16.75 9.87
C ASP A 172 -28.29 18.22 9.45
N GLU A 173 -27.34 19.01 9.95
CA GLU A 173 -27.13 20.40 9.53
C GLU A 173 -26.59 20.49 8.10
N ALA A 174 -25.64 19.61 7.73
CA ALA A 174 -25.03 19.57 6.40
C ALA A 174 -25.98 19.08 5.31
N LEU A 175 -26.71 17.99 5.57
CA LEU A 175 -27.63 17.36 4.61
C LEU A 175 -29.05 17.97 4.62
N GLY A 176 -29.37 18.73 5.66
CA GLY A 176 -30.73 19.16 5.97
C GLY A 176 -31.57 18.06 6.62
N THR A 177 -32.78 18.42 7.06
CA THR A 177 -33.71 17.52 7.75
C THR A 177 -34.42 16.52 6.84
N ASP A 178 -34.28 16.65 5.52
CA ASP A 178 -35.03 15.92 4.51
C ASP A 178 -34.26 14.68 4.04
N ARG A 179 -34.14 13.71 4.96
CA ARG A 179 -33.55 12.38 4.71
C ARG A 179 -34.52 11.47 3.96
N LEU A 180 -33.98 10.52 3.21
CA LEU A 180 -34.73 9.51 2.47
C LEU A 180 -35.48 8.58 3.44
N ASP A 181 -36.80 8.56 3.34
CA ASP A 181 -37.64 7.58 4.02
C ASP A 181 -37.79 6.34 3.14
N LEU A 182 -37.08 5.27 3.48
CA LEU A 182 -37.17 3.99 2.76
C LEU A 182 -38.54 3.32 2.90
N MET A 183 -39.48 3.90 3.65
CA MET A 183 -40.88 3.50 3.68
C MET A 183 -41.71 4.14 2.56
N CYS A 184 -41.13 5.08 1.80
CA CYS A 184 -41.77 5.76 0.68
C CYS A 184 -41.22 5.23 -0.66
N LEU A 185 -42.11 4.85 -1.57
CA LEU A 185 -41.74 4.30 -2.88
C LEU A 185 -40.92 5.30 -3.73
N GLU A 186 -41.23 6.59 -3.65
CA GLU A 186 -40.51 7.63 -4.40
C GLU A 186 -39.07 7.79 -3.91
N ASP A 187 -38.86 7.70 -2.59
CA ASP A 187 -37.54 7.79 -1.96
C ASP A 187 -36.71 6.54 -2.22
N ILE A 188 -37.30 5.33 -2.24
CA ILE A 188 -36.60 4.11 -2.66
C ILE A 188 -36.11 4.25 -4.11
N LYS A 189 -36.95 4.75 -5.01
CA LYS A 189 -36.57 4.98 -6.41
C LYS A 189 -35.46 6.03 -6.51
N ALA A 190 -35.55 7.11 -5.74
CA ALA A 190 -34.54 8.16 -5.72
C ALA A 190 -33.20 7.64 -5.20
N TRP A 191 -33.22 6.87 -4.11
CA TRP A 191 -32.07 6.19 -3.53
C TRP A 191 -31.40 5.27 -4.56
N TRP A 192 -32.19 4.44 -5.25
CA TRP A 192 -31.68 3.51 -6.25
C TRP A 192 -31.09 4.22 -7.47
N ASP A 193 -31.76 5.26 -7.99
CA ASP A 193 -31.25 6.06 -9.10
C ASP A 193 -29.92 6.73 -8.76
N LEU A 194 -29.79 7.27 -7.53
CA LEU A 194 -28.56 7.89 -7.05
C LEU A 194 -27.45 6.85 -6.82
N ARG A 195 -27.77 5.69 -6.24
CA ARG A 195 -26.81 4.58 -6.09
C ARG A 195 -26.25 4.15 -7.43
N ARG A 196 -27.10 3.97 -8.44
CA ARG A 196 -26.67 3.58 -9.79
C ARG A 196 -25.73 4.59 -10.43
N TYR A 197 -25.92 5.88 -10.15
CA TYR A 197 -25.00 6.91 -10.59
C TYR A 197 -23.62 6.73 -9.95
N ILE A 198 -23.56 6.61 -8.61
CA ILE A 198 -22.30 6.40 -7.86
C ILE A 198 -21.61 5.09 -8.28
N GLN A 199 -22.38 4.04 -8.57
CA GLN A 199 -21.86 2.75 -9.00
C GLN A 199 -21.11 2.79 -10.34
N ILE A 200 -21.44 3.73 -11.24
CA ILE A 200 -20.74 3.80 -12.55
C ILE A 200 -19.28 4.17 -12.33
N ASP A 201 -19.01 5.22 -11.56
CA ASP A 201 -17.65 5.65 -11.21
C ASP A 201 -16.91 4.55 -10.44
N PHE A 202 -17.63 3.88 -9.53
CA PHE A 202 -17.11 2.78 -8.77
C PHE A 202 -16.68 1.58 -9.62
N MET A 203 -17.44 1.24 -10.67
CA MET A 203 -17.12 0.13 -11.56
C MET A 203 -15.83 0.39 -12.35
N ASP A 204 -15.66 1.60 -12.87
CA ASP A 204 -14.46 1.96 -13.63
C ASP A 204 -13.21 1.95 -12.75
N GLU A 205 -13.32 2.46 -11.52
CA GLU A 205 -12.20 2.47 -10.58
C GLU A 205 -11.89 1.09 -9.98
N SER A 206 -12.89 0.22 -9.79
CA SER A 206 -12.67 -1.16 -9.33
C SER A 206 -11.88 -1.99 -10.33
N ALA A 207 -12.16 -1.86 -11.63
CA ALA A 207 -11.36 -2.50 -12.66
C ALA A 207 -9.89 -2.03 -12.64
N MET A 208 -9.66 -0.72 -12.42
CA MET A 208 -8.30 -0.18 -12.29
C MET A 208 -7.59 -0.66 -11.03
N MET A 209 -8.32 -0.79 -9.91
CA MET A 209 -7.79 -1.30 -8.66
C MET A 209 -7.38 -2.77 -8.77
N ASP A 210 -8.20 -3.60 -9.42
CA ASP A 210 -7.86 -5.00 -9.68
C ASP A 210 -6.59 -5.11 -10.54
N TYR A 211 -6.50 -4.31 -11.60
CA TYR A 211 -5.29 -4.23 -12.42
C TYR A 211 -4.06 -3.84 -11.59
N CYS A 212 -4.17 -2.80 -10.74
CA CYS A 212 -3.09 -2.35 -9.86
C CYS A 212 -2.68 -3.43 -8.84
N GLY A 213 -3.65 -4.13 -8.25
CA GLY A 213 -3.42 -5.22 -7.31
C GLY A 213 -2.68 -6.38 -7.98
N VAL A 214 -3.14 -6.82 -9.15
CA VAL A 214 -2.48 -7.88 -9.93
C VAL A 214 -1.06 -7.48 -10.33
N LEU A 215 -0.88 -6.26 -10.84
CA LEU A 215 0.43 -5.75 -11.23
C LEU A 215 1.39 -5.72 -10.04
N THR A 216 0.93 -5.27 -8.87
CA THR A 216 1.71 -5.24 -7.64
C THR A 216 2.14 -6.64 -7.20
N ILE A 217 1.24 -7.63 -7.27
CA ILE A 217 1.56 -9.03 -6.97
C ILE A 217 2.61 -9.59 -7.94
N ILE A 218 2.47 -9.34 -9.24
CA ILE A 218 3.43 -9.78 -10.25
C ILE A 218 4.81 -9.17 -9.98
N LEU A 219 4.86 -7.87 -9.66
CA LEU A 219 6.13 -7.20 -9.33
C LEU A 219 6.78 -7.77 -8.07
N LEU A 220 6.00 -8.06 -7.03
CA LEU A 220 6.50 -8.72 -5.81
C LEU A 220 7.11 -10.09 -6.12
N ILE A 221 6.47 -10.90 -6.97
CA ILE A 221 6.99 -12.20 -7.40
C ILE A 221 8.28 -12.02 -8.20
N CYS A 222 8.30 -11.11 -9.18
CA CYS A 222 9.47 -10.83 -10.01
C CYS A 222 10.66 -10.36 -9.16
N PHE A 223 10.44 -9.46 -8.21
CA PHE A 223 11.49 -9.00 -7.30
C PHE A 223 11.92 -10.10 -6.34
N GLY A 224 11.00 -10.92 -5.82
CA GLY A 224 11.35 -12.09 -5.02
C GLY A 224 12.28 -13.06 -5.77
N LEU A 225 11.95 -13.38 -7.02
CA LEU A 225 12.81 -14.22 -7.87
C LEU A 225 14.17 -13.57 -8.15
N ALA A 226 14.19 -12.26 -8.45
CA ALA A 226 15.44 -11.53 -8.62
C ALA A 226 16.30 -11.55 -7.34
N GLY A 227 15.67 -11.47 -6.17
CA GLY A 227 16.39 -11.47 -4.88
C GLY A 227 17.02 -12.81 -4.59
N VAL A 228 16.30 -13.90 -4.89
CA VAL A 228 16.83 -15.26 -4.79
C VAL A 228 18.01 -15.46 -5.75
N MET A 229 17.90 -14.98 -6.99
CA MET A 229 19.01 -15.06 -7.96
C MET A 229 20.23 -14.25 -7.51
N ASP A 230 20.03 -13.04 -6.99
CA ASP A 230 21.11 -12.18 -6.50
C ASP A 230 21.81 -12.79 -5.28
N TRP A 231 21.03 -13.37 -4.35
CA TRP A 231 21.53 -14.12 -3.21
C TRP A 231 22.40 -15.31 -3.64
N ILE A 232 21.93 -16.12 -4.59
CA ILE A 232 22.68 -17.28 -5.10
C ILE A 232 23.97 -16.83 -5.79
N ALA A 233 23.95 -15.72 -6.51
CA ALA A 233 25.11 -15.24 -7.27
C ALA A 233 26.22 -14.66 -6.39
N HIS A 234 25.87 -13.94 -5.33
CA HIS A 234 26.85 -13.22 -4.51
C HIS A 234 27.13 -13.89 -3.16
N ALA A 235 26.22 -14.71 -2.65
CA ALA A 235 26.24 -15.31 -1.31
C ALA A 235 26.45 -14.29 -0.16
N ASP A 236 26.26 -13.00 -0.44
CA ASP A 236 26.42 -11.89 0.51
C ASP A 236 25.04 -11.34 0.87
N PRO A 237 24.62 -11.41 2.16
CA PRO A 237 23.35 -10.84 2.61
C PRO A 237 23.28 -9.32 2.48
N CYS A 238 24.41 -8.65 2.34
CA CYS A 238 24.52 -7.20 2.18
C CYS A 238 24.74 -6.79 0.73
N SER A 239 24.52 -7.71 -0.24
CA SER A 239 24.63 -7.35 -1.64
C SER A 239 23.68 -6.19 -1.96
N PRO A 240 24.14 -5.17 -2.72
CA PRO A 240 23.32 -4.00 -3.03
C PRO A 240 22.07 -4.35 -3.84
N GLY A 241 22.13 -5.44 -4.64
CA GLY A 241 20.99 -5.98 -5.37
C GLY A 241 19.91 -6.51 -4.44
N LEU A 242 20.28 -7.30 -3.43
CA LEU A 242 19.33 -7.83 -2.44
C LEU A 242 18.70 -6.72 -1.60
N LEU A 243 19.50 -5.75 -1.11
CA LEU A 243 18.98 -4.61 -0.35
C LEU A 243 17.96 -3.80 -1.15
N LEU A 244 18.24 -3.55 -2.44
CA LEU A 244 17.32 -2.90 -3.37
C LEU A 244 15.99 -3.65 -3.48
N ILE A 245 16.08 -4.97 -3.61
CA ILE A 245 14.91 -5.85 -3.77
C ILE A 245 14.07 -5.89 -2.50
N LEU A 246 14.69 -5.95 -1.32
CA LEU A 246 13.99 -5.89 -0.03
C LEU A 246 13.24 -4.57 0.15
N VAL A 247 13.87 -3.44 -0.23
CA VAL A 247 13.24 -2.12 -0.21
C VAL A 247 12.01 -2.07 -1.13
N PHE A 248 12.10 -2.59 -2.37
CA PHE A 248 10.93 -2.64 -3.25
C PHE A 248 9.85 -3.58 -2.78
N ALA A 249 10.23 -4.75 -2.28
CA ALA A 249 9.28 -5.69 -1.71
C ALA A 249 8.51 -5.05 -0.54
N ALA A 250 9.19 -4.33 0.34
CA ALA A 250 8.56 -3.60 1.44
C ALA A 250 7.63 -2.49 0.93
N CYS A 251 8.10 -1.66 -0.02
CA CYS A 251 7.30 -0.58 -0.60
C CYS A 251 6.02 -1.10 -1.27
N LEU A 252 6.14 -2.10 -2.15
CA LEU A 252 5.00 -2.72 -2.82
C LEU A 252 4.06 -3.43 -1.84
N SER A 253 4.60 -4.06 -0.80
CA SER A 253 3.80 -4.70 0.25
C SER A 253 2.94 -3.69 1.01
N MET A 254 3.49 -2.50 1.30
CA MET A 254 2.75 -1.41 1.94
C MET A 254 1.65 -0.85 1.03
N ILE A 255 1.94 -0.68 -0.26
CA ILE A 255 0.94 -0.25 -1.25
C ILE A 255 -0.18 -1.29 -1.36
N MET A 256 0.17 -2.58 -1.41
CA MET A 256 -0.82 -3.66 -1.46
C MET A 256 -1.68 -3.70 -0.20
N LEU A 257 -1.11 -3.45 0.98
CA LEU A 257 -1.88 -3.33 2.22
C LEU A 257 -2.91 -2.20 2.16
N ASP A 258 -2.53 -1.06 1.58
CA ASP A 258 -3.44 0.07 1.40
C ASP A 258 -4.58 -0.28 0.43
N VAL A 259 -4.26 -0.90 -0.71
CA VAL A 259 -5.27 -1.40 -1.68
C VAL A 259 -6.24 -2.37 -1.00
N ILE A 260 -5.72 -3.38 -0.30
CA ILE A 260 -6.55 -4.37 0.43
C ILE A 260 -7.44 -3.67 1.46
N GLN A 261 -6.90 -2.69 2.18
CA GLN A 261 -7.66 -1.98 3.22
C GLN A 261 -8.84 -1.22 2.63
N VAL A 262 -8.63 -0.51 1.50
CA VAL A 262 -9.68 0.24 0.81
C VAL A 262 -10.77 -0.72 0.29
N CYS A 263 -10.37 -1.86 -0.30
CA CYS A 263 -11.31 -2.89 -0.72
C CYS A 263 -12.19 -3.39 0.43
N ILE A 264 -11.58 -3.63 1.60
CA ILE A 264 -12.31 -4.09 2.81
C ILE A 264 -13.29 -3.02 3.27
N ASP A 265 -12.86 -1.75 3.30
CA ASP A 265 -13.72 -0.65 3.75
C ASP A 265 -14.94 -0.53 2.85
N ILE A 266 -14.75 -0.59 1.53
CA ILE A 266 -15.86 -0.55 0.58
C ILE A 266 -16.78 -1.76 0.78
N ASN A 267 -16.23 -2.97 0.85
CA ASN A 267 -17.03 -4.18 1.07
C ASN A 267 -17.88 -4.10 2.35
N GLN A 268 -17.34 -3.52 3.43
CA GLN A 268 -18.07 -3.30 4.67
C GLN A 268 -19.20 -2.27 4.53
N ILE A 269 -18.97 -1.18 3.77
CA ILE A 269 -19.99 -0.17 3.50
C ILE A 269 -21.12 -0.77 2.64
N LEU A 270 -20.78 -1.56 1.63
CA LEU A 270 -21.74 -2.25 0.76
C LEU A 270 -22.59 -3.27 1.53
N GLU A 271 -21.96 -4.06 2.42
CA GLU A 271 -22.67 -4.99 3.31
C GLU A 271 -23.65 -4.24 4.23
N ARG A 272 -23.23 -3.10 4.77
CA ARG A 272 -24.09 -2.25 5.61
C ARG A 272 -25.28 -1.69 4.84
N ASP A 273 -25.09 -1.25 3.60
CA ASP A 273 -26.20 -0.78 2.77
C ASP A 273 -27.23 -1.87 2.51
N SER A 274 -26.78 -3.10 2.27
CA SER A 274 -27.68 -4.25 2.15
C SER A 274 -28.47 -4.48 3.44
N LEU A 275 -27.83 -4.39 4.60
CA LEU A 275 -28.51 -4.54 5.90
C LEU A 275 -29.55 -3.44 6.14
N VAL A 276 -29.24 -2.18 5.76
CA VAL A 276 -30.18 -1.07 5.86
C VAL A 276 -31.46 -1.34 5.04
N LEU A 277 -31.33 -1.92 3.85
CA LEU A 277 -32.49 -2.30 3.03
C LEU A 277 -33.31 -3.43 3.65
N VAL A 278 -32.64 -4.42 4.27
CA VAL A 278 -33.30 -5.53 4.97
C VAL A 278 -34.08 -5.03 6.18
N ASP A 279 -33.47 -4.15 6.99
CA ASP A 279 -34.11 -3.55 8.16
C ASP A 279 -35.32 -2.69 7.75
N ALA A 280 -35.16 -1.86 6.71
CA ALA A 280 -36.28 -1.09 6.16
C ALA A 280 -37.41 -2.00 5.63
N ALA A 281 -37.08 -3.12 4.99
CA ALA A 281 -38.09 -4.07 4.51
C ALA A 281 -38.83 -4.75 5.68
N ALA A 282 -38.13 -5.06 6.77
CA ALA A 282 -38.73 -5.61 7.97
C ALA A 282 -39.69 -4.61 8.63
N ASP A 283 -39.27 -3.36 8.77
CA ASP A 283 -40.11 -2.28 9.33
C ASP A 283 -41.31 -1.97 8.43
N ALA A 284 -41.15 -2.01 7.11
CA ALA A 284 -42.24 -1.90 6.15
C ALA A 284 -43.34 -2.92 6.44
N ILE A 285 -42.98 -4.21 6.60
CA ILE A 285 -43.94 -5.29 6.92
C ILE A 285 -44.66 -5.04 8.25
N LEU A 286 -43.97 -4.48 9.25
CA LEU A 286 -44.52 -4.23 10.58
C LEU A 286 -45.42 -2.99 10.64
N SER A 287 -45.26 -2.02 9.73
CA SER A 287 -45.92 -0.71 9.78
C SER A 287 -47.43 -0.71 9.57
N LYS A 288 -48.03 -1.85 9.19
CA LYS A 288 -49.48 -2.00 8.87
C LYS A 288 -50.01 -1.01 7.82
N ARG A 289 -49.14 -0.34 7.05
CA ARG A 289 -49.54 0.57 5.97
C ARG A 289 -50.15 -0.21 4.79
N PRO A 290 -51.08 0.38 4.01
CA PRO A 290 -51.70 -0.33 2.88
C PRO A 290 -50.71 -0.68 1.76
N ASP A 291 -49.62 0.08 1.63
CA ASP A 291 -48.53 -0.09 0.66
C ASP A 291 -47.34 -0.89 1.21
N ALA A 292 -47.37 -1.31 2.48
CA ALA A 292 -46.28 -2.01 3.17
C ALA A 292 -45.74 -3.23 2.40
N VAL A 293 -46.63 -4.00 1.79
CA VAL A 293 -46.26 -5.21 1.02
C VAL A 293 -45.50 -4.85 -0.26
N GLU A 294 -45.92 -3.79 -0.95
CA GLU A 294 -45.27 -3.33 -2.17
C GLU A 294 -43.88 -2.76 -1.85
N VAL A 295 -43.80 -1.90 -0.84
CA VAL A 295 -42.55 -1.32 -0.33
C VAL A 295 -41.56 -2.42 0.08
N ALA A 296 -41.99 -3.38 0.91
CA ALA A 296 -41.13 -4.48 1.34
C ALA A 296 -40.68 -5.37 0.17
N THR A 297 -41.55 -5.58 -0.82
CA THR A 297 -41.21 -6.36 -2.02
C THR A 297 -40.18 -5.63 -2.88
N LEU A 298 -40.34 -4.31 -3.04
CA LEU A 298 -39.37 -3.48 -3.75
C LEU A 298 -38.02 -3.44 -3.04
N LEU A 299 -37.99 -3.24 -1.72
CA LEU A 299 -36.75 -3.20 -0.93
C LEU A 299 -35.98 -4.52 -1.05
N ARG A 300 -36.65 -5.67 -0.96
CA ARG A 300 -36.02 -6.98 -1.20
C ARG A 300 -35.53 -7.16 -2.64
N ALA A 301 -36.25 -6.62 -3.62
CA ALA A 301 -35.82 -6.67 -5.01
C ALA A 301 -34.56 -5.80 -5.21
N VAL A 302 -34.51 -4.63 -4.59
CA VAL A 302 -33.36 -3.72 -4.60
C VAL A 302 -32.19 -4.34 -3.85
N GLU A 303 -32.40 -4.91 -2.66
CA GLU A 303 -31.38 -5.65 -1.89
C GLU A 303 -30.75 -6.76 -2.74
N ARG A 304 -31.54 -7.63 -3.37
CA ARG A 304 -31.01 -8.66 -4.27
C ARG A 304 -30.25 -8.08 -5.45
N LYS A 305 -30.66 -6.91 -5.95
CA LYS A 305 -29.96 -6.22 -7.04
C LYS A 305 -28.64 -5.64 -6.55
N VAL A 306 -28.61 -5.04 -5.36
CA VAL A 306 -27.41 -4.58 -4.67
C VAL A 306 -26.44 -5.75 -4.51
N ASP A 307 -26.86 -6.87 -3.93
CA ASP A 307 -26.01 -8.06 -3.73
C ASP A 307 -25.50 -8.68 -5.05
N MET A 308 -26.25 -8.54 -6.15
CA MET A 308 -25.84 -9.04 -7.47
C MET A 308 -24.95 -8.08 -8.28
N PHE A 309 -25.09 -6.76 -8.09
CA PHE A 309 -24.37 -5.74 -8.87
C PHE A 309 -23.16 -5.19 -8.15
N ASP A 310 -23.19 -5.19 -6.81
CA ASP A 310 -22.03 -4.91 -5.99
C ASP A 310 -21.20 -6.19 -5.90
N ASP A 311 -20.59 -6.55 -7.04
CA ASP A 311 -19.50 -7.49 -7.03
C ASP A 311 -18.49 -7.01 -5.99
N ARG A 312 -18.39 -7.78 -4.90
CA ARG A 312 -17.47 -7.46 -3.80
C ARG A 312 -16.11 -7.19 -4.42
N GLN A 313 -15.42 -6.18 -3.92
CA GLN A 313 -14.08 -5.86 -4.38
C GLN A 313 -13.18 -7.09 -4.27
N GLN A 314 -12.62 -7.47 -5.41
CA GLN A 314 -12.07 -8.81 -5.66
C GLN A 314 -10.72 -8.72 -6.37
N VAL A 315 -9.62 -8.78 -5.62
CA VAL A 315 -8.32 -8.97 -6.27
C VAL A 315 -8.20 -10.43 -6.73
N LEU A 316 -7.99 -10.65 -8.02
CA LEU A 316 -7.89 -11.99 -8.64
C LEU A 316 -9.16 -12.86 -8.46
N GLY A 317 -10.33 -12.23 -8.40
CA GLY A 317 -11.60 -12.95 -8.19
C GLY A 317 -11.79 -13.46 -6.75
N VAL A 318 -10.93 -13.07 -5.82
CA VAL A 318 -11.05 -13.41 -4.40
C VAL A 318 -11.56 -12.20 -3.64
N PRO A 319 -12.72 -12.28 -2.93
CA PRO A 319 -13.25 -11.14 -2.21
C PRO A 319 -12.30 -10.73 -1.08
N MET A 320 -11.98 -9.43 -1.03
CA MET A 320 -11.09 -8.88 -0.02
C MET A 320 -11.78 -8.84 1.35
N THR A 321 -11.19 -9.52 2.33
CA THR A 321 -11.70 -9.62 3.70
C THR A 321 -10.62 -9.27 4.72
N ALA A 322 -11.02 -8.98 5.96
CA ALA A 322 -10.07 -8.77 7.06
C ALA A 322 -9.12 -9.97 7.28
N ASN A 323 -9.60 -11.19 7.04
CA ASN A 323 -8.77 -12.39 7.10
C ASN A 323 -7.69 -12.40 6.02
N TYR A 324 -8.01 -11.95 4.79
CA TYR A 324 -7.03 -11.82 3.72
C TYR A 324 -5.92 -10.82 4.09
N ARG A 325 -6.29 -9.64 4.60
CA ARG A 325 -5.33 -8.64 5.10
C ARG A 325 -4.43 -9.22 6.20
N ASN A 326 -5.01 -9.89 7.18
CA ASN A 326 -4.25 -10.49 8.28
C ASN A 326 -3.29 -11.58 7.76
N GLY A 327 -3.72 -12.39 6.80
CA GLY A 327 -2.88 -13.38 6.12
C GLY A 327 -1.73 -12.74 5.34
N TRP A 328 -1.98 -11.62 4.66
CA TRP A 328 -0.95 -10.84 3.97
C TRP A 328 0.09 -10.28 4.93
N ILE A 329 -0.34 -9.64 6.03
CA ILE A 329 0.56 -9.15 7.09
C ILE A 329 1.40 -10.28 7.68
N LEU A 330 0.77 -11.42 7.99
CA LEU A 330 1.46 -12.59 8.51
C LEU A 330 2.51 -13.12 7.51
N SER A 331 2.18 -13.13 6.22
CA SER A 331 3.09 -13.56 5.15
C SER A 331 4.31 -12.66 5.04
N ILE A 332 4.12 -11.33 5.09
CA ILE A 332 5.22 -10.36 5.12
C ILE A 332 6.09 -10.57 6.36
N LEU A 333 5.47 -10.70 7.53
CA LEU A 333 6.18 -10.88 8.80
C LEU A 333 7.01 -12.17 8.78
N PHE A 334 6.42 -13.27 8.31
CA PHE A 334 7.11 -14.56 8.20
C PHE A 334 8.27 -14.50 7.21
N ALA A 335 8.09 -13.84 6.05
CA ALA A 335 9.16 -13.63 5.08
C ALA A 335 10.30 -12.78 5.67
N ALA A 336 9.97 -11.70 6.38
CA ALA A 336 10.96 -10.83 7.03
C ALA A 336 11.73 -11.56 8.13
N LEU A 337 11.05 -12.34 8.98
CA LEU A 337 11.69 -13.16 10.01
C LEU A 337 12.58 -14.26 9.41
N SER A 338 12.13 -14.88 8.31
CA SER A 338 12.92 -15.89 7.60
C SER A 338 14.19 -15.29 6.99
N ALA A 339 14.08 -14.12 6.35
CA ALA A 339 15.23 -13.40 5.81
C ALA A 339 16.20 -12.97 6.93
N LEU A 340 15.68 -12.43 8.04
CA LEU A 340 16.48 -12.06 9.21
C LEU A 340 17.21 -13.26 9.81
N TRP A 341 16.53 -14.40 9.89
CA TRP A 341 17.13 -15.64 10.39
C TRP A 341 18.31 -16.11 9.53
N GLU A 342 18.16 -16.11 8.20
CA GLU A 342 19.27 -16.48 7.32
C GLU A 342 20.43 -15.48 7.39
N MET A 343 20.16 -14.18 7.52
CA MET A 343 21.22 -13.18 7.77
C MET A 343 21.99 -13.46 9.08
N ILE A 344 21.28 -13.78 10.17
CA ILE A 344 21.90 -14.12 11.45
C ILE A 344 22.75 -15.39 11.33
N LYS A 345 22.26 -16.39 10.58
CA LYS A 345 22.98 -17.65 10.37
C LYS A 345 24.29 -17.41 9.63
N THR A 346 24.28 -16.62 8.56
CA THR A 346 25.50 -16.25 7.81
C THR A 346 26.47 -15.44 8.68
N ALA A 347 25.98 -14.42 9.40
CA ALA A 347 26.83 -13.63 10.28
C ALA A 347 27.46 -14.49 11.41
N ARG A 348 26.73 -15.50 11.89
CA ARG A 348 27.25 -16.44 12.89
C ARG A 348 28.34 -17.34 12.31
N THR A 349 28.18 -17.86 11.10
CA THR A 349 29.23 -18.68 10.46
C THR A 349 30.49 -17.86 10.22
N ASP A 350 30.35 -16.63 9.72
CA ASP A 350 31.49 -15.75 9.47
C ASP A 350 32.23 -15.38 10.76
N LEU A 351 31.50 -15.16 11.85
CA LEU A 351 32.09 -14.90 13.17
C LEU A 351 32.84 -16.13 13.72
N LEU A 352 32.28 -17.34 13.55
CA LEU A 352 32.92 -18.57 13.98
C LEU A 352 34.21 -18.83 13.19
N ASP A 353 34.17 -18.68 11.87
CA ASP A 353 35.34 -18.83 11.01
C ASP A 353 36.42 -17.79 11.36
N PHE A 354 36.02 -16.56 11.69
CA PHE A 354 36.94 -15.52 12.17
C PHE A 354 37.59 -15.90 13.51
N VAL A 355 36.83 -16.41 14.47
CA VAL A 355 37.35 -16.84 15.77
C VAL A 355 38.29 -18.04 15.63
N GLU A 356 37.93 -19.04 14.83
CA GLU A 356 38.80 -20.19 14.54
C GLU A 356 40.11 -19.74 13.86
N SER A 357 40.04 -18.79 12.93
CA SER A 357 41.24 -18.22 12.30
C SER A 357 42.15 -17.46 13.30
N GLN A 358 41.56 -16.80 14.30
CA GLN A 358 42.31 -16.12 15.37
C GLN A 358 42.99 -17.14 16.27
N ASP A 359 42.31 -18.22 16.65
CA ASP A 359 42.88 -19.28 17.48
C ASP A 359 44.07 -19.96 16.78
N ASP A 360 44.02 -20.16 15.46
CA ASP A 360 45.15 -20.63 14.67
C ASP A 360 46.33 -19.65 14.64
N VAL A 361 46.06 -18.34 14.59
CA VAL A 361 47.11 -17.30 14.68
C VAL A 361 47.73 -17.31 16.07
N TRP A 362 46.94 -17.36 17.13
CA TRP A 362 47.44 -17.43 18.51
C TRP A 362 48.19 -18.74 18.79
N TRP A 363 47.74 -19.86 18.23
CA TRP A 363 48.44 -21.14 18.32
C TRP A 363 49.79 -21.10 17.59
N ASN A 364 49.87 -20.50 16.41
CA ASN A 364 51.13 -20.32 15.69
C ASN A 364 52.08 -19.35 16.41
N VAL A 365 51.58 -18.26 17.00
CA VAL A 365 52.39 -17.32 17.79
C VAL A 365 52.93 -17.99 19.06
N THR A 366 52.11 -18.76 19.78
CA THR A 366 52.53 -19.48 20.98
C THR A 366 53.51 -20.62 20.67
N THR A 367 53.33 -21.33 19.56
CA THR A 367 54.28 -22.36 19.07
C THR A 367 55.62 -21.73 18.66
N TRP A 368 55.59 -20.58 17.97
CA TRP A 368 56.79 -19.84 17.60
C TRP A 368 57.56 -19.31 18.81
N LEU A 369 56.85 -18.73 19.79
CA LEU A 369 57.45 -18.30 21.06
C LEU A 369 58.01 -19.49 21.85
N GLY A 370 57.33 -20.63 21.87
CA GLY A 370 57.83 -21.87 22.48
C GLY A 370 59.16 -22.34 21.87
N HIS A 371 59.29 -22.31 20.54
CA HIS A 371 60.55 -22.60 19.84
C HIS A 371 61.63 -21.55 20.13
N PHE A 372 61.27 -20.28 20.24
CA PHE A 372 62.21 -19.19 20.53
C PHE A 372 62.78 -19.29 21.95
N PHE A 373 61.96 -19.69 22.93
CA PHE A 373 62.39 -19.89 24.32
C PHE A 373 63.01 -21.28 24.60
N CYS A 374 62.81 -22.28 23.74
CA CYS A 374 63.49 -23.59 23.83
C CYS A 374 64.88 -23.64 23.14
N MET A 375 65.37 -22.53 22.58
CA MET A 375 66.71 -22.47 21.97
C MET A 375 67.86 -22.24 22.97
N ASP A 376 67.56 -22.11 24.27
CA ASP A 376 68.56 -22.02 25.35
C ASP A 376 68.82 -23.40 26.02
N GLU A 377 68.92 -24.48 25.24
CA GLU A 377 69.64 -25.65 25.74
C GLU A 377 71.15 -25.38 25.60
N PRO A 378 71.90 -25.28 26.71
CA PRO A 378 73.33 -25.04 26.63
C PRO A 378 73.99 -26.22 25.92
N LEU A 379 74.80 -25.94 24.90
CA LEU A 379 75.72 -26.88 24.26
C LEU A 379 76.49 -27.65 25.34
N GLN A 380 76.01 -28.84 25.69
CA GLN A 380 76.74 -29.79 26.51
C GLN A 380 77.87 -30.35 25.66
N ASN A 381 79.04 -29.74 25.83
CA ASN A 381 80.37 -30.32 25.74
C ASN A 381 80.42 -31.77 25.24
N GLN A 382 80.57 -31.96 23.93
CA GLN A 382 81.12 -33.19 23.36
C GLN A 382 82.60 -33.27 23.76
N THR A 383 82.88 -33.95 24.87
CA THR A 383 84.22 -34.39 25.22
C THR A 383 84.68 -35.45 24.22
N ASN A 384 85.62 -35.06 23.35
CA ASN A 384 86.40 -35.96 22.52
C ASN A 384 87.17 -36.96 23.40
N HIS A 385 86.76 -38.23 23.41
CA HIS A 385 87.66 -39.34 23.72
C HIS A 385 88.32 -39.80 22.41
N THR A 386 89.55 -39.33 22.19
CA THR A 386 90.51 -39.94 21.26
C THR A 386 91.50 -40.78 22.07
N LEU A 387 91.79 -41.96 21.54
CA LEU A 387 92.81 -42.91 21.97
C LEU A 387 94.13 -42.60 21.24
#